data_AF-A0A9D6XGW0-F1
#
_entry.id   AF-A0A9D6XGW0-F1
#
_cell.length_a   1.000
_cell.length_b   1.000
_cell.length_c   1.000
_cell.angle_alpha   90.00
_cell.angle_beta   90.00
_cell.angle_gamma   90.00
#
_symmetry.space_group_name_H-M   'P 1'
#
loop_
_entity.id
_entity.type
_entity.pdbx_description
1 polymer ?
#
loop_
_entity_poly.entity_id
_entity_poly.type
_entity_poly.pdbx_seq_one_letter_code
_entity_poly.pdbx_strand_id
1 'polypeptide(L)'
;RRWKMRRFAEVDSEILFRLAANAARDGSVDIERFKVRLRRCRGQITAVLACRTDPGAVLVLKGNRPLEMRWHPKRKAVLYASDPIYLDVVLSEEKGWKDLPVPPMSLAVFRCDNLAGFSVEPFEFVAQERKGAEP
;
A
#
# COMPACT_ATOMS: atom_id res chain seq x y z
N ARG A 1 23.31 -11.43 -4.27
CA ARG A 1 22.09 -10.57 -4.24
C ARG A 1 20.85 -11.41 -4.55
N ARG A 2 19.93 -11.59 -3.59
CA ARG A 2 18.75 -12.50 -3.64
C ARG A 2 17.83 -12.34 -4.86
N TRP A 3 17.80 -11.15 -5.47
CA TRP A 3 16.88 -10.81 -6.55
C TRP A 3 17.54 -10.51 -7.89
N LYS A 4 18.89 -10.52 -7.96
CA LYS A 4 19.68 -10.12 -9.14
C LYS A 4 19.23 -8.79 -9.81
N MET A 5 18.56 -7.91 -9.07
CA MET A 5 18.12 -6.60 -9.55
C MET A 5 19.28 -5.60 -9.46
N ARG A 6 19.44 -4.77 -10.50
CA ARG A 6 20.36 -3.62 -10.47
C ARG A 6 19.87 -2.66 -9.38
N ARG A 7 20.77 -2.20 -8.51
CA ARG A 7 20.46 -1.17 -7.50
C ARG A 7 20.58 0.21 -8.15
N PHE A 8 19.67 1.11 -7.82
CA PHE A 8 19.67 2.51 -8.28
C PHE A 8 19.64 3.47 -7.09
N ALA A 9 18.93 3.13 -6.02
CA ALA A 9 18.86 3.94 -4.81
C ALA A 9 19.41 3.19 -3.59
N GLU A 10 19.69 3.92 -2.52
CA GLU A 10 20.17 3.33 -1.26
C GLU A 10 19.08 3.33 -0.18
N VAL A 11 17.83 3.13 -0.60
CA VAL A 11 16.65 3.09 0.27
C VAL A 11 15.94 1.74 0.19
N ASP A 12 15.40 1.28 1.32
CA ASP A 12 14.69 -0.01 1.38
C ASP A 12 13.43 -0.02 0.52
N SER A 13 12.76 1.13 0.34
CA SER A 13 11.58 1.24 -0.51
C SER A 13 11.85 0.88 -1.98
N GLU A 14 13.09 1.00 -2.45
CA GLU A 14 13.47 0.61 -3.81
C GLU A 14 13.13 -0.86 -4.08
N ILE A 15 13.32 -1.75 -3.10
CA ILE A 15 13.04 -3.17 -3.31
C ILE A 15 11.55 -3.39 -3.60
N LEU A 16 10.66 -2.67 -2.92
CA LEU A 16 9.21 -2.79 -3.12
C LEU A 16 8.82 -2.38 -4.54
N PHE A 17 9.29 -1.22 -4.99
CA PHE A 17 9.01 -0.72 -6.34
C PHE A 17 9.60 -1.63 -7.41
N ARG A 18 10.78 -2.20 -7.20
CA ARG A 18 11.36 -3.16 -8.15
C ARG A 18 10.63 -4.49 -8.17
N LEU A 19 10.16 -4.98 -7.03
CA LEU A 19 9.34 -6.20 -6.97
C LEU A 19 8.00 -5.99 -7.69
N ALA A 20 7.37 -4.82 -7.54
CA ALA A 20 6.15 -4.43 -8.23
C ALA A 20 6.39 -4.29 -9.74
N ALA A 21 7.43 -3.55 -10.15
CA ALA A 21 7.79 -3.40 -11.56
C ALA A 21 8.14 -4.74 -12.22
N ASN A 22 8.80 -5.65 -11.51
CA ASN A 22 9.08 -7.00 -12.00
C ASN A 22 7.83 -7.89 -12.03
N ALA A 23 6.75 -7.52 -11.33
CA ALA A 23 5.47 -8.21 -11.35
C ALA A 23 4.57 -7.68 -12.47
N ALA A 24 4.81 -6.45 -12.94
CA ALA A 24 4.05 -5.89 -14.04
C ALA A 24 4.13 -6.76 -15.31
N ARG A 25 2.97 -7.01 -15.91
CA ARG A 25 2.75 -7.71 -17.18
C ARG A 25 1.61 -7.04 -17.92
N ASP A 26 1.76 -6.89 -19.23
CA ASP A 26 0.70 -6.40 -20.12
C ASP A 26 0.05 -5.10 -19.63
N GLY A 27 0.88 -4.19 -19.10
CA GLY A 27 0.48 -2.89 -18.58
C GLY A 27 0.07 -2.88 -17.10
N SER A 28 -0.32 -4.00 -16.49
CA SER A 28 -0.85 -4.06 -15.11
C SER A 28 0.06 -4.82 -14.14
N VAL A 29 -0.09 -4.56 -12.84
CA VAL A 29 0.65 -5.31 -11.81
C VAL A 29 -0.04 -6.66 -11.56
N ASP A 30 0.65 -7.76 -11.86
CA ASP A 30 0.22 -9.10 -11.46
C ASP A 30 0.30 -9.24 -9.93
N ILE A 31 -0.87 -9.15 -9.28
CA ILE A 31 -1.02 -9.11 -7.82
C ILE A 31 -0.52 -10.38 -7.16
N GLU A 32 -0.80 -11.56 -7.72
CA GLU A 32 -0.35 -12.83 -7.16
C GLU A 32 1.16 -12.98 -7.26
N ARG A 33 1.73 -12.64 -8.43
CA ARG A 33 3.18 -12.64 -8.60
C ARG A 33 3.86 -11.62 -7.69
N PHE A 34 3.23 -10.48 -7.45
CA PHE A 34 3.73 -9.48 -6.51
C PHE A 34 3.70 -10.01 -5.07
N LYS A 35 2.59 -10.59 -4.61
CA LYS A 35 2.45 -11.25 -3.30
C LYS A 35 3.53 -12.30 -3.06
N VAL A 36 3.76 -13.20 -4.03
CA VAL A 36 4.79 -14.25 -3.94
C VAL A 36 6.19 -13.67 -3.69
N ARG A 37 6.51 -12.52 -4.31
CA ARG A 37 7.79 -11.86 -4.09
C ARG A 37 7.85 -11.09 -2.77
N LEU A 38 6.76 -10.41 -2.41
CA LEU A 38 6.67 -9.66 -1.16
C LEU A 38 6.82 -10.54 0.08
N ARG A 39 6.34 -11.80 0.05
CA ARG A 39 6.52 -12.78 1.16
C ARG A 39 7.99 -12.98 1.58
N ARG A 40 8.93 -12.61 0.73
CA ARG A 40 10.38 -12.72 1.02
C ARG A 40 10.95 -11.52 1.75
N CYS A 41 10.23 -10.40 1.80
CA CYS A 41 10.64 -9.20 2.50
C CYS A 41 10.39 -9.34 4.02
N ARG A 42 11.12 -8.57 4.85
CA ARG A 42 11.07 -8.58 6.33
C ARG A 42 11.16 -7.15 6.86
N GLY A 43 10.67 -6.88 8.08
CA GLY A 43 10.72 -5.54 8.70
C GLY A 43 9.37 -4.92 9.09
N GLN A 44 9.21 -3.62 8.85
CA GLN A 44 7.96 -2.86 9.05
C GLN A 44 7.67 -2.05 7.79
N ILE A 45 6.55 -2.31 7.11
CA ILE A 45 6.26 -1.71 5.80
C ILE A 45 4.85 -1.17 5.76
N THR A 46 4.71 0.02 5.21
CA THR A 46 3.44 0.53 4.70
C THR A 46 3.76 1.39 3.49
N ALA A 47 3.08 1.13 2.38
CA ALA A 47 3.38 1.78 1.12
C ALA A 47 2.13 1.89 0.26
N VAL A 48 2.01 3.00 -0.48
CA VAL A 48 1.03 3.17 -1.54
C VAL A 48 1.80 3.15 -2.86
N LEU A 49 1.38 2.29 -3.78
CA LEU A 49 2.01 2.10 -5.08
C LEU A 49 1.01 2.46 -6.18
N ALA A 50 1.46 3.35 -7.06
CA ALA A 50 0.77 3.66 -8.31
C ALA A 50 1.65 3.23 -9.48
N CYS A 51 1.04 2.57 -10.47
CA CYS A 51 1.74 2.13 -11.66
C CYS A 51 1.45 3.10 -12.81
N ARG A 52 2.49 3.60 -13.48
CA ARG A 52 2.28 4.50 -14.64
C ARG A 52 1.65 3.81 -15.84
N THR A 53 1.84 2.50 -15.99
CA THR A 53 1.26 1.70 -17.08
C THR A 53 -0.14 1.18 -16.76
N ASP A 54 -0.55 1.24 -15.50
CA ASP A 54 -1.89 0.91 -15.01
C ASP A 54 -2.37 1.99 -14.03
N PRO A 55 -2.72 3.18 -14.56
CA PRO A 55 -3.17 4.30 -13.73
C PRO A 55 -4.56 4.07 -13.13
N GLY A 56 -5.28 3.04 -13.58
CA GLY A 56 -6.60 2.68 -13.07
C GLY A 56 -6.55 1.93 -11.74
N ALA A 57 -5.36 1.54 -11.28
CA ALA A 57 -5.17 0.79 -10.04
C ALA A 57 -4.18 1.46 -9.08
N VAL A 58 -4.51 1.43 -7.79
CA VAL A 58 -3.62 1.78 -6.69
C VAL A 58 -3.53 0.60 -5.74
N LEU A 59 -2.31 0.19 -5.41
CA LEU A 59 -2.03 -0.88 -4.47
C LEU A 59 -1.62 -0.27 -3.13
N VAL A 60 -2.28 -0.68 -2.06
CA VAL A 60 -1.97 -0.24 -0.69
C VAL A 60 -1.45 -1.44 0.09
N LEU A 61 -0.17 -1.40 0.42
CA LEU A 61 0.48 -2.32 1.35
C LEU A 61 0.29 -1.76 2.74
N LYS A 62 -0.61 -2.35 3.52
CA LYS A 62 -0.83 -2.01 4.93
C LYS A 62 -0.13 -3.06 5.78
N GLY A 63 1.06 -2.75 6.28
CA GLY A 63 1.73 -3.57 7.30
C GLY A 63 1.44 -3.04 8.69
N ASN A 64 2.48 -2.91 9.52
CA ASN A 64 2.41 -2.51 10.91
C ASN A 64 2.76 -1.02 11.16
N ARG A 65 2.91 -0.22 10.10
CA ARG A 65 3.05 1.23 10.23
C ARG A 65 1.68 1.92 10.09
N PRO A 66 1.50 3.09 10.73
CA PRO A 66 0.27 3.87 10.60
C PRO A 66 -0.04 4.23 9.14
N LEU A 67 -1.32 4.11 8.80
CA LEU A 67 -1.92 4.49 7.53
C LEU A 67 -3.42 4.46 7.74
N GLU A 68 -4.00 5.65 7.74
CA GLU A 68 -5.42 5.89 7.87
C GLU A 68 -5.99 6.24 6.51
N MET A 69 -7.23 5.82 6.27
CA MET A 69 -7.89 6.04 4.99
C MET A 69 -9.33 6.52 5.19
N ARG A 70 -9.76 7.42 4.32
CA ARG A 70 -11.13 7.97 4.28
C ARG A 70 -11.68 7.85 2.86
N TRP A 71 -12.92 7.41 2.73
CA TRP A 71 -13.59 7.24 1.45
C TRP A 71 -14.82 8.14 1.36
N HIS A 72 -15.04 8.72 0.18
CA HIS A 72 -16.24 9.49 -0.10
C HIS A 72 -17.01 8.87 -1.29
N PRO A 73 -18.26 8.39 -1.08
CA PRO A 73 -19.01 7.67 -2.11
C PRO A 73 -19.42 8.52 -3.30
N LYS A 74 -19.93 9.74 -3.08
CA LYS A 74 -20.33 10.62 -4.19
C LYS A 74 -19.15 11.13 -5.01
N ARG A 75 -18.04 11.47 -4.35
CA ARG A 75 -16.79 11.93 -5.00
C ARG A 75 -15.98 10.80 -5.63
N LYS A 76 -16.30 9.53 -5.31
CA LYS A 76 -15.52 8.36 -5.72
C LYS A 76 -14.03 8.58 -5.46
N ALA A 77 -13.70 8.91 -4.22
CA ALA A 77 -12.34 9.27 -3.82
C ALA A 77 -11.94 8.55 -2.53
N VAL A 78 -10.66 8.22 -2.44
CA VAL A 78 -10.01 7.68 -1.25
C VAL A 78 -8.83 8.58 -0.91
N LEU A 79 -8.80 9.10 0.31
CA LEU A 79 -7.65 9.81 0.86
C LEU A 79 -6.93 8.89 1.84
N TYR A 80 -5.62 9.06 1.94
CA TYR A 80 -4.80 8.35 2.90
C TYR A 80 -3.77 9.27 3.52
N ALA A 81 -3.42 9.00 4.78
CA ALA A 81 -2.32 9.65 5.46
C ALA A 81 -1.71 8.71 6.49
N SER A 82 -0.45 8.92 6.85
CA SER A 82 0.16 8.18 7.95
C SER A 82 -0.40 8.56 9.32
N ASP A 83 -0.94 9.77 9.45
CA ASP A 83 -1.54 10.29 10.68
C ASP A 83 -2.96 10.79 10.38
N PRO A 84 -3.99 10.37 11.16
CA PRO A 84 -5.36 10.83 10.95
C PRO A 84 -5.54 12.34 11.04
N ILE A 85 -4.70 13.04 11.82
CA ILE A 85 -4.79 14.50 11.98
C ILE A 85 -4.72 15.21 10.61
N TYR A 86 -3.88 14.72 9.68
CA TYR A 86 -3.80 15.31 8.34
C TYR A 86 -5.10 15.16 7.55
N LEU A 87 -5.80 14.04 7.73
CA LEU A 87 -7.10 13.82 7.10
C LEU A 87 -8.15 14.70 7.76
N ASP A 88 -8.18 14.76 9.09
CA ASP A 88 -9.16 15.55 9.83
C ASP A 88 -9.03 17.05 9.51
N VAL A 89 -7.81 17.56 9.36
CA VAL A 89 -7.54 18.96 8.96
C VAL A 89 -8.02 19.25 7.54
N VAL A 90 -7.71 18.37 6.57
CA VAL A 90 -8.08 18.58 5.15
C VAL A 90 -9.57 18.37 4.92
N LEU A 91 -10.19 17.45 5.65
CA LEU A 91 -11.61 17.12 5.53
C LEU A 91 -12.50 18.08 6.30
N SER A 92 -12.05 18.61 7.43
CA SER A 92 -12.76 19.60 8.25
C SER A 92 -14.23 19.20 8.46
N GLU A 93 -15.17 20.11 8.23
CA GLU A 93 -16.62 19.87 8.37
C GLU A 93 -17.28 19.24 7.13
N GLU A 94 -16.49 18.84 6.13
CA GLU A 94 -17.04 18.26 4.90
C GLU A 94 -17.72 16.92 5.18
N LYS A 95 -19.05 16.88 4.99
CA LYS A 95 -19.85 15.67 5.23
C LYS A 95 -19.68 14.66 4.11
N GLY A 96 -19.76 13.37 4.46
CA GLY A 96 -19.83 12.27 3.50
C GLY A 96 -18.56 11.43 3.42
N TRP A 97 -17.47 11.89 4.04
CA TRP A 97 -16.28 11.07 4.29
C TRP A 97 -16.57 10.01 5.35
N LYS A 98 -16.11 8.80 5.09
CA LYS A 98 -16.26 7.63 5.96
C LYS A 98 -14.91 6.99 6.19
N ASP A 99 -14.72 6.44 7.38
CA ASP A 99 -13.56 5.60 7.64
C ASP A 99 -13.53 4.41 6.68
N LEU A 100 -12.35 4.15 6.13
CA LEU A 100 -12.09 3.02 5.26
C LEU A 100 -11.05 2.14 5.93
N PRO A 101 -11.47 1.21 6.81
CA PRO A 101 -10.52 0.35 7.51
C PRO A 101 -9.84 -0.60 6.53
N VAL A 102 -8.51 -0.54 6.49
CA VAL A 102 -7.68 -1.55 5.82
C VAL A 102 -6.96 -2.34 6.91
N PRO A 103 -7.20 -3.66 7.03
CA PRO A 103 -6.57 -4.48 8.05
C PRO A 103 -5.04 -4.40 8.00
N PRO A 104 -4.34 -4.40 9.14
CA PRO A 104 -2.91 -4.65 9.17
C PRO A 104 -2.55 -5.94 8.44
N MET A 105 -1.36 -6.00 7.88
CA MET A 105 -0.83 -7.16 7.17
C MET A 105 -1.72 -7.56 5.97
N SER A 106 -2.13 -6.57 5.19
CA SER A 106 -2.93 -6.77 3.98
C SER A 106 -2.38 -6.01 2.79
N LEU A 107 -2.75 -6.49 1.60
CA LEU A 107 -2.59 -5.78 0.33
C LEU A 107 -3.98 -5.43 -0.18
N ALA A 108 -4.35 -4.16 -0.09
CA ALA A 108 -5.59 -3.65 -0.67
C ALA A 108 -5.35 -3.19 -2.12
N VAL A 109 -6.28 -3.51 -3.01
CA VAL A 109 -6.24 -3.12 -4.42
C VAL A 109 -7.47 -2.28 -4.73
N PHE A 110 -7.23 -0.99 -5.00
CA PHE A 110 -8.24 -0.04 -5.40
C PHE A 110 -8.26 0.10 -6.90
N ARG A 111 -9.44 0.07 -7.50
CA ARG A 111 -9.64 0.42 -8.91
C ARG A 111 -10.53 1.64 -9.06
N CYS A 112 -10.17 2.54 -9.96
CA CYS A 112 -10.89 3.79 -10.18
C CYS A 112 -12.33 3.57 -10.68
N ASP A 113 -12.58 2.49 -11.41
CA ASP A 113 -13.91 2.12 -11.90
C ASP A 113 -14.83 1.59 -10.79
N ASN A 114 -14.27 0.98 -9.75
CA ASN A 114 -15.01 0.41 -8.63
C ASN A 114 -14.23 0.49 -7.30
N LEU A 115 -14.14 1.70 -6.73
CA LEU A 115 -13.49 1.92 -5.44
C LEU A 115 -14.19 1.22 -4.27
N ALA A 116 -15.52 1.09 -4.32
CA ALA A 116 -16.28 0.47 -3.24
C ALA A 116 -16.09 -1.04 -3.17
N GLY A 117 -15.82 -1.69 -4.32
CA GLY A 117 -15.52 -3.12 -4.41
C GLY A 117 -14.02 -3.42 -4.39
N PHE A 118 -13.21 -2.59 -3.74
CA PHE A 118 -11.77 -2.86 -3.58
C PHE A 118 -11.56 -4.23 -2.94
N SER A 119 -10.51 -4.94 -3.39
CA SER A 119 -10.16 -6.22 -2.79
C SER A 119 -9.12 -6.03 -1.69
N VAL A 120 -9.19 -6.89 -0.67
CA VAL A 120 -8.18 -6.97 0.38
C VAL A 120 -7.65 -8.39 0.36
N GLU A 121 -6.40 -8.52 -0.05
CA GLU A 121 -5.70 -9.79 -0.08
C GLU A 121 -4.92 -9.96 1.22
N PRO A 122 -5.05 -11.11 1.92
CA PRO A 122 -4.23 -11.39 3.09
C PRO A 122 -2.76 -11.40 2.66
N PHE A 123 -1.95 -10.74 3.47
CA PHE A 123 -0.54 -10.55 3.18
C PHE A 123 0.30 -10.94 4.38
N GLU A 124 0.99 -12.07 4.27
CA GLU A 124 1.94 -12.48 5.29
C GLU A 124 3.30 -11.86 5.07
N PHE A 125 3.78 -11.20 6.11
CA PHE A 125 5.11 -10.65 6.19
C PHE A 125 5.70 -10.99 7.55
N VAL A 126 7.00 -11.28 7.58
CA VAL A 126 7.69 -11.50 8.85
C VAL A 126 7.93 -10.15 9.48
N ALA A 127 7.01 -9.74 10.36
CA ALA A 127 7.19 -8.57 11.21
C ALA A 127 8.46 -8.78 12.05
N GLN A 128 9.39 -7.83 11.99
CA GLN A 128 10.46 -7.78 12.98
C GLN A 128 9.95 -7.01 14.19
N GLU A 129 10.02 -7.63 15.36
CA GLU A 129 9.88 -6.91 16.63
C GLU A 129 10.95 -5.81 16.71
N ARG A 130 10.57 -4.66 17.28
CA ARG A 130 11.54 -3.63 17.64
C ARG A 130 12.53 -4.25 18.62
N LYS A 131 13.77 -4.49 18.21
CA LYS A 131 14.87 -4.59 19.16
C LYS A 131 15.06 -3.19 19.75
N GLY A 132 14.67 -3.04 21.02
CA GLY A 132 14.89 -1.90 21.92
C GLY A 132 15.21 -0.56 21.29
N ALA A 133 14.26 0.37 21.33
CA ALA A 133 14.65 1.71 21.75
C ALA A 133 14.74 1.61 23.28
N GLU A 134 15.95 1.73 23.83
CA GLU A 134 16.11 1.95 25.27
C GLU A 134 15.30 3.21 25.67
N PRO A 135 14.72 3.23 26.88
CA PRO A 135 13.98 4.39 27.40
C PRO A 135 14.85 5.63 27.53
#